data_AF-A0A2Y9H0E2-F1
#
_entry.id   AF-A0A2Y9H0E2-F1
#
_cell.length_a   1.000
_cell.length_b   1.000
_cell.length_c   1.000
_cell.angle_alpha   90.00
_cell.angle_beta   90.00
_cell.angle_gamma   90.00
#
_symmetry.space_group_name_H-M   'P 1'
#
loop_
_entity.id
_entity.type
_entity.pdbx_description
1 polymer ?
#
loop_
_entity_poly.entity_id
_entity_poly.type
_entity_poly.pdbx_seq_one_letter_code
_entity_poly.pdbx_strand_id
1 'polypeptide(L)' 'MKFLFLFLVILLAMDPVLSAECWMDGKCRLVCKNDEDSVIRCANRKRCCVPSRYLTVQPMTVERMEPWTVPHTPKPLPQL' A
#
# COMPACT_ATOMS: atom_id res chain seq x y z
N MET A 1 21.34 10.10 -39.27
CA MET A 1 21.23 10.67 -37.90
C MET A 1 19.84 11.11 -37.49
N LYS A 2 18.96 11.60 -38.40
CA LYS A 2 17.63 12.11 -38.02
C LYS A 2 16.62 11.03 -37.56
N PHE A 3 16.71 9.82 -38.11
CA PHE A 3 15.86 8.69 -37.73
C PHE A 3 16.12 8.18 -36.31
N LEU A 4 17.36 8.23 -35.83
CA LEU A 4 17.71 7.84 -34.46
C LEU A 4 17.05 8.76 -33.43
N PHE A 5 17.05 10.07 -33.69
CA PHE A 5 16.36 11.04 -32.84
C PHE A 5 14.86 10.80 -32.77
N LEU A 6 14.22 10.50 -33.91
CA LEU A 6 12.79 10.16 -33.94
C LEU A 6 12.50 8.90 -33.11
N PHE A 7 13.35 7.87 -33.23
CA PHE A 7 13.20 6.63 -32.47
C PHE A 7 13.33 6.87 -30.95
N LEU A 8 14.30 7.69 -30.54
CA LEU A 8 14.50 8.05 -29.13
C LEU A 8 13.31 8.81 -28.55
N VAL A 9 12.73 9.75 -29.30
CA VAL A 9 11.54 10.49 -28.87
C VAL A 9 10.33 9.57 -28.69
N ILE A 10 10.15 8.59 -29.58
CA ILE A 10 9.06 7.60 -29.46
C ILE A 10 9.25 6.72 -28.22
N LEU A 11 10.47 6.24 -27.97
CA LEU A 11 10.79 5.42 -26.80
C LEU A 11 10.64 6.18 -25.48
N LEU A 12 10.98 7.47 -25.45
CA LEU A 12 10.79 8.35 -24.28
C LEU A 12 9.31 8.70 -24.05
N ALA A 13 8.49 8.75 -25.11
CA ALA A 13 7.06 9.03 -25.02
C ALA A 13 6.22 7.80 -24.66
N MET A 14 6.76 6.59 -24.81
CA MET A 14 6.15 5.40 -24.25
C MET A 14 6.33 5.46 -22.73
N ASP A 15 5.24 5.81 -22.03
CA ASP A 15 5.15 5.65 -20.58
C ASP A 15 5.75 4.28 -20.24
N PRO A 16 6.80 4.26 -19.42
CA PRO A 16 7.47 3.01 -19.14
C PRO A 16 6.40 2.06 -18.59
N VAL A 17 6.45 0.82 -19.04
CA VAL A 17 5.73 -0.31 -18.43
C VAL A 17 6.38 -0.58 -17.06
N LEU A 18 6.48 0.47 -16.24
CA LEU A 18 7.18 0.53 -14.98
C LEU A 18 6.20 0.05 -13.93
N SER A 19 6.58 -1.10 -13.40
CA SER A 19 5.92 -1.86 -12.37
C SER A 19 4.52 -2.33 -12.76
N ALA A 20 4.49 -3.52 -13.35
CA ALA A 20 3.31 -4.37 -13.35
C ALA A 20 2.85 -4.67 -11.91
N GLU A 21 3.73 -4.49 -10.93
CA GLU A 21 3.54 -4.79 -9.51
C GLU A 21 3.39 -3.51 -8.67
N CYS A 22 2.53 -3.55 -7.67
CA CYS A 22 2.20 -2.42 -6.80
C CYS A 22 2.26 -2.86 -5.33
N TRP A 23 1.29 -2.47 -4.49
CA TRP A 23 1.28 -2.84 -3.07
C TRP A 23 1.31 -4.37 -2.89
N MET A 24 2.32 -4.88 -2.16
CA MET A 24 2.63 -6.32 -2.06
C MET A 24 2.78 -6.96 -3.46
N ASP A 25 2.31 -8.19 -3.66
CA ASP A 25 2.26 -8.84 -4.99
C ASP A 25 1.08 -8.36 -5.87
N GLY A 26 0.55 -7.16 -5.57
CA GLY A 26 -0.55 -6.57 -6.31
C GLY A 26 -0.13 -6.17 -7.73
N LYS A 27 -1.08 -6.07 -8.66
CA LYS A 27 -0.80 -5.68 -10.05
C LYS A 27 -1.60 -4.47 -10.51
N CYS A 28 -0.97 -3.61 -11.31
CA CYS A 28 -1.62 -2.43 -11.87
C CYS A 28 -2.53 -2.80 -13.07
N ARG A 29 -3.85 -2.67 -12.90
CA ARG A 29 -4.85 -2.98 -13.93
C ARG A 29 -5.89 -1.87 -14.06
N LEU A 30 -6.50 -1.75 -15.24
CA LEU A 30 -7.63 -0.82 -15.43
C LEU A 30 -8.82 -1.24 -14.57
N VAL A 31 -9.14 -2.54 -14.54
CA VAL A 31 -10.19 -3.16 -13.73
C VAL A 31 -9.60 -4.37 -13.02
N CYS A 32 -9.90 -4.53 -11.73
CA CYS A 32 -9.45 -5.67 -10.94
C CYS A 32 -10.28 -6.92 -11.26
N LYS A 33 -9.72 -8.11 -11.01
CA LYS A 33 -10.49 -9.35 -11.10
C LYS A 33 -11.49 -9.45 -9.96
N ASN A 34 -12.44 -10.39 -10.06
CA ASN A 34 -13.47 -10.62 -9.04
C ASN A 34 -12.90 -11.04 -7.68
N ASP A 35 -11.69 -11.62 -7.65
CA ASP A 35 -10.97 -12.05 -6.45
C ASP A 35 -9.86 -11.07 -6.02
N GLU A 36 -9.86 -9.87 -6.60
CA GLU A 36 -8.91 -8.80 -6.32
C GLU A 36 -9.64 -7.52 -5.88
N ASP A 37 -9.06 -6.81 -4.93
CA ASP A 37 -9.53 -5.52 -4.43
C ASP A 37 -8.60 -4.38 -4.85
N SER A 38 -9.15 -3.19 -5.03
CA SER A 38 -8.38 -1.98 -5.32
C SER A 38 -8.00 -1.24 -4.04
N VAL A 39 -6.70 -1.12 -3.75
CA VAL A 39 -6.21 -0.44 -2.55
C VAL A 39 -5.67 0.97 -2.81
N ILE A 40 -4.88 1.15 -3.87
CA ILE A 40 -4.27 2.45 -4.23
C ILE A 40 -4.29 2.64 -5.75
N ARG A 41 -3.95 3.85 -6.22
CA ARG A 41 -3.73 4.12 -7.65
C ARG A 41 -2.25 3.98 -8.00
N CYS A 42 -1.99 3.38 -9.15
CA CYS A 42 -0.65 3.31 -9.74
C CYS A 42 -0.27 4.64 -10.41
N ALA A 43 1.02 4.86 -10.68
CA ALA A 43 1.52 6.07 -11.34
C ALA A 43 0.87 6.32 -12.72
N ASN A 44 0.56 5.25 -13.45
CA ASN A 44 -0.16 5.27 -14.74
C ASN A 44 -1.68 5.44 -14.60
N ARG A 45 -2.18 5.89 -13.44
CA ARG A 45 -3.60 6.11 -13.09
C ARG A 45 -4.47 4.85 -13.10
N LYS A 46 -3.89 3.66 -13.27
CA LYS A 46 -4.58 2.38 -13.11
C LYS A 46 -4.83 2.08 -11.63
N ARG A 47 -5.66 1.07 -11.36
CA ARG A 47 -5.91 0.54 -10.01
C ARG A 47 -4.83 -0.47 -9.65
N CYS A 48 -4.31 -0.39 -8.44
CA CYS A 48 -3.50 -1.44 -7.85
C CYS A 48 -4.43 -2.54 -7.32
N CYS A 49 -4.44 -3.70 -7.97
CA CYS A 49 -5.33 -4.81 -7.67
C CYS A 49 -4.58 -5.88 -6.88
N VAL A 50 -5.07 -6.19 -5.69
CA VAL A 50 -4.43 -7.10 -4.73
C VAL A 50 -5.41 -8.21 -4.38
N PRO A 51 -5.00 -9.49 -4.27
CA PRO A 51 -5.90 -10.56 -3.87
C PRO A 51 -6.61 -10.24 -2.54
N SER A 52 -7.94 -10.35 -2.51
CA SER A 52 -8.79 -9.95 -1.38
C SER A 52 -8.39 -10.60 -0.05
N ARG A 53 -7.85 -11.82 -0.10
CA ARG A 53 -7.35 -12.57 1.07
C ARG A 53 -6.27 -11.83 1.87
N TYR A 54 -5.54 -10.90 1.27
CA TYR A 54 -4.54 -10.10 1.97
C TYR A 54 -5.15 -8.93 2.74
N LEU A 55 -6.35 -8.48 2.36
CA LEU A 55 -7.06 -7.37 3.01
C LEU A 55 -7.99 -7.83 4.13
N THR A 56 -8.37 -9.11 4.13
CA THR A 56 -9.18 -9.71 5.20
C THR A 56 -8.40 -9.95 6.49
N VAL A 57 -7.07 -9.82 6.46
CA VAL A 57 -6.24 -9.92 7.67
C VAL A 57 -6.37 -8.60 8.44
N GLN A 58 -7.27 -8.57 9.43
CA GLN A 58 -7.31 -7.46 10.36
C GLN A 58 -5.98 -7.40 11.12
N PRO A 59 -5.32 -6.23 11.21
CA PRO A 59 -4.19 -6.08 12.11
C PRO A 59 -4.71 -6.35 13.53
N MET A 60 -4.35 -7.51 14.08
CA MET A 60 -4.57 -7.77 15.49
C MET A 60 -3.63 -6.86 16.26
N THR A 61 -4.16 -5.76 16.79
CA THR A 61 -3.50 -5.03 17.86
C THR A 61 -3.43 -5.98 19.03
N VAL A 62 -2.27 -6.59 19.26
CA VAL A 62 -2.02 -7.21 20.54
C VAL A 62 -2.05 -6.05 21.53
N GLU A 63 -3.18 -5.84 22.21
CA GLU A 63 -3.23 -5.03 23.43
C GLU A 63 -2.45 -5.76 24.51
N ARG A 64 -1.14 -5.90 24.30
CA ARG A 64 -0.23 -6.22 25.38
C ARG A 64 -0.11 -4.91 26.12
N MET A 65 -0.87 -4.77 27.19
CA MET A 65 -0.59 -3.76 28.20
C MET A 65 0.82 -4.05 28.71
N GLU A 66 1.80 -3.45 28.07
CA GLU A 66 3.16 -3.48 28.55
C GLU A 66 3.18 -2.75 29.90
N PRO A 67 3.98 -3.17 30.88
CA PRO A 67 3.91 -2.62 32.24
C PRO A 67 4.04 -1.09 32.31
N TRP A 68 4.71 -0.48 31.33
CA TRP A 68 4.88 0.97 31.20
C TRP A 68 3.63 1.71 30.66
N THR A 69 2.63 1.00 30.15
CA THR A 69 1.38 1.56 29.61
C THR A 69 0.27 1.69 30.66
N VAL A 70 0.45 1.13 31.86
CA VAL A 70 -0.55 1.20 32.94
C VAL A 70 -0.45 2.56 33.63
N PRO A 71 -1.52 3.38 33.65
CA PRO A 71 -1.52 4.64 34.38
C PRO A 71 -1.28 4.39 35.87
N HIS A 72 -0.17 4.89 36.42
CA HIS A 72 0.06 4.86 37.86
C HIS A 72 -0.86 5.88 38.52
N THR A 73 -2.01 5.45 39.03
CA THR A 73 -2.81 6.28 39.94
C THR A 73 -2.05 6.45 41.25
N PRO A 74 -1.76 7.68 41.71
CA PRO A 74 -1.16 7.89 43.03
C PRO A 74 -2.11 7.36 44.10
N LYS A 75 -1.58 6.61 45.08
CA LYS A 75 -2.35 6.14 46.23
C LYS A 75 -2.92 7.36 46.98
N PRO A 76 -4.22 7.34 47.38
CA PRO A 76 -4.74 8.37 48.28
C PRO A 76 -3.94 8.35 49.58
N LEU A 77 -3.42 9.52 49.97
CA LEU A 77 -2.83 9.71 51.30
C LEU A 77 -3.93 9.54 52.36
N PRO A 78 -3.67 8.87 53.49
CA PRO A 78 -4.62 8.82 54.59
C PRO A 78 -4.92 10.25 55.05
N GLN A 79 -6.20 10.60 55.12
CA GLN A 79 -6.63 11.85 55.74
C GLN A 79 -6.35 11.75 57.24
N LEU A 80 -5.52 12.67 57.75
CA LEU A 80 -5.18 12.82 59.16
C LEU A 80 -6.15 13.80 59.82
#